data_AF-A0A7S3W2J2-F1
#
_entry.id   AF-A0A7S3W2J2-F1
#
_cell.length_a   1.000
_cell.length_b   1.000
_cell.length_c   1.000
_cell.angle_alpha   90.00
_cell.angle_beta   90.00
_cell.angle_gamma   90.00
#
_symmetry.space_group_name_H-M   'P 1'
#
loop_
_entity.id
_entity.type
_entity.pdbx_description
1 polymer ?
#
loop_
_entity_poly.entity_id
_entity_poly.type
_entity_poly.pdbx_seq_one_letter_code
_entity_poly.pdbx_strand_id
1 'polypeptide(L)'
;TPENGTLCYYRPAEMWAYDPDVTGAPAKNYDLLAEPKLDASKMGSLLAPGVKFYIDEKVEGDHGTIFVKPRGFSGWMHQKSPEEEHERAYKLEQQPEMWIYDPD
;
A
#
# COMPACT_ATOMS: atom_id res chain seq x y z
N THR A 1 -41.00 -7.40 -4.35
CA THR A 1 -40.06 -8.52 -4.20
C THR A 1 -38.69 -7.91 -4.20
N PRO A 2 -37.90 -7.95 -3.10
CA PRO A 2 -36.57 -7.37 -3.18
C PRO A 2 -35.73 -8.27 -4.09
N GLU A 3 -35.14 -7.65 -5.10
CA GLU A 3 -34.19 -8.28 -6.02
C GLU A 3 -32.98 -8.75 -5.21
N ASN A 4 -32.52 -9.97 -5.50
CA ASN A 4 -31.42 -10.63 -4.78
C ASN A 4 -30.18 -9.73 -4.74
N GLY A 5 -29.98 -9.02 -3.63
CA GLY A 5 -28.79 -8.22 -3.37
C GLY A 5 -27.57 -9.14 -3.22
N THR A 6 -26.55 -8.91 -4.03
CA THR A 6 -25.24 -9.54 -3.88
C THR A 6 -24.67 -9.16 -2.50
N LEU A 7 -24.65 -10.11 -1.56
CA LEU A 7 -24.24 -9.91 -0.15
C LEU A 7 -22.73 -9.71 0.04
N CYS A 8 -21.92 -10.11 -0.94
CA CYS A 8 -20.47 -9.96 -0.95
C CYS A 8 -20.01 -9.64 -2.38
N TYR A 9 -19.17 -8.63 -2.58
CA TYR A 9 -18.50 -8.42 -3.86
C TYR A 9 -17.01 -8.76 -3.76
N TYR A 10 -16.48 -9.39 -4.81
CA TYR A 10 -15.06 -9.63 -4.94
C TYR A 10 -14.35 -8.31 -5.20
N ARG A 11 -13.64 -7.79 -4.20
CA ARG A 11 -12.69 -6.70 -4.39
C ARG A 11 -11.30 -7.35 -4.47
N PRO A 12 -10.66 -7.42 -5.65
CA PRO A 12 -9.27 -7.87 -5.71
C PRO A 12 -8.44 -6.92 -4.86
N ALA A 13 -8.05 -7.39 -3.69
CA ALA A 13 -7.26 -6.61 -2.76
C ALA A 13 -5.79 -6.83 -3.11
N GLU A 14 -5.14 -5.78 -3.56
CA GLU A 14 -3.73 -5.84 -3.92
C GLU A 14 -2.89 -5.80 -2.64
N MET A 15 -2.17 -6.88 -2.36
CA MET A 15 -1.24 -7.03 -1.26
C MET A 15 0.16 -6.62 -1.69
N TRP A 16 0.78 -5.80 -0.85
CA TRP A 16 2.12 -5.28 -0.98
C TRP A 16 2.94 -5.67 0.26
N ALA A 17 4.25 -5.62 0.12
CA ALA A 17 5.18 -5.78 1.22
C ALA A 17 6.14 -4.60 1.28
N TYR A 18 6.41 -4.13 2.50
CA TYR A 18 7.58 -3.32 2.80
C TYR A 18 8.66 -4.22 3.37
N ASP A 19 9.53 -4.77 2.51
CA ASP A 19 10.56 -5.72 2.93
C ASP A 19 11.96 -5.27 2.45
N PRO A 20 12.73 -4.60 3.32
CA PRO A 20 14.10 -4.18 3.03
C PRO A 20 15.05 -5.34 2.73
N ASP A 21 14.83 -6.54 3.29
CA ASP A 21 15.70 -7.70 3.05
C ASP A 21 15.53 -8.25 1.63
N VAL A 22 14.34 -8.11 1.05
CA VAL A 22 14.05 -8.48 -0.33
C VAL A 22 14.52 -7.42 -1.32
N THR A 23 14.33 -6.15 -0.98
CA THR A 23 14.62 -5.03 -1.89
C THR A 23 16.06 -4.54 -1.83
N GLY A 24 16.83 -4.90 -0.79
CA GLY A 24 18.17 -4.35 -0.54
C GLY A 24 18.15 -2.92 0.03
N ALA A 25 16.96 -2.38 0.35
CA ALA A 25 16.83 -1.09 0.99
C ALA A 25 17.30 -1.13 2.46
N PRO A 26 17.58 0.02 3.10
CA PRO A 26 17.91 0.05 4.52
C PRO A 26 16.74 -0.46 5.38
N ALA A 27 17.03 -1.36 6.32
CA ALA A 27 16.09 -1.91 7.30
C ALA A 27 15.71 -0.88 8.39
N LYS A 28 14.93 0.13 8.00
CA LYS A 28 14.44 1.20 8.90
C LYS A 28 12.92 1.29 8.82
N ASN A 29 12.28 1.87 9.84
CA ASN A 29 10.86 2.19 9.73
C ASN A 29 10.63 3.23 8.64
N TYR A 30 9.54 3.07 7.88
CA TYR A 30 9.08 4.06 6.93
C TYR A 30 8.05 4.96 7.61
N ASP A 31 8.22 6.26 7.47
CA ASP A 31 7.29 7.25 8.00
C ASP A 31 6.28 7.63 6.91
N LEU A 32 5.01 7.31 7.14
CA LEU A 32 3.95 7.52 6.16
C LEU A 32 3.75 9.00 5.86
N LEU A 33 3.49 9.29 4.59
CA LEU A 33 3.32 10.62 4.06
C LEU A 33 1.86 11.06 4.15
N ALA A 34 1.60 12.34 4.42
CA ALA A 34 0.24 12.87 4.49
C ALA A 34 -0.47 12.88 3.12
N GLU A 35 0.30 12.98 2.03
CA GLU A 35 -0.17 13.05 0.65
C GLU A 35 0.68 12.13 -0.25
N PRO A 36 0.19 11.70 -1.43
CA PRO A 36 0.93 10.88 -2.37
C PRO A 36 1.95 11.72 -3.18
N LYS A 37 2.91 12.34 -2.48
CA LYS A 37 3.99 13.15 -3.05
C LYS A 37 5.27 12.94 -2.24
N LEU A 38 6.44 12.97 -2.88
CA LEU A 38 7.71 12.71 -2.22
C LEU A 38 8.10 13.75 -1.17
N ASP A 39 7.65 15.00 -1.35
CA ASP A 39 7.91 16.14 -0.47
C ASP A 39 6.79 16.35 0.56
N ALA A 40 5.79 15.47 0.59
CA ALA A 40 4.71 15.55 1.55
C ALA A 40 5.21 15.44 2.99
N SER A 41 4.47 16.09 3.90
CA SER A 41 4.79 16.02 5.33
C SER A 41 4.66 14.59 5.85
N LYS A 42 5.61 14.19 6.69
CA LYS A 42 5.58 12.91 7.40
C LYS A 42 4.55 12.95 8.52
N MET A 43 3.85 11.84 8.74
CA MET A 43 2.77 11.74 9.72
C MET A 43 3.23 11.26 11.09
N GLY A 44 4.47 10.76 11.23
CA GLY A 44 4.95 10.07 12.42
C GLY A 44 4.32 8.69 12.62
N SER A 45 3.47 8.26 11.69
CA SER A 45 2.90 6.91 11.65
C SER A 45 3.88 6.00 10.94
N LEU A 46 4.42 5.03 11.67
CA LEU A 46 5.54 4.22 11.20
C LEU A 46 5.08 2.87 10.67
N LEU A 47 5.57 2.51 9.49
CA LEU A 47 5.48 1.18 8.92
C LEU A 47 6.80 0.44 9.14
N ALA A 48 6.74 -0.70 9.83
CA ALA A 48 7.93 -1.49 10.14
C ALA A 48 8.39 -2.33 8.92
N PRO A 49 9.71 -2.60 8.79
CA PRO A 49 10.23 -3.60 7.87
C PRO A 49 9.53 -4.97 8.00
N GLY A 50 9.39 -5.67 6.88
CA GLY A 50 8.75 -7.00 6.78
C GLY A 50 7.21 -6.96 6.78
N VAL A 51 6.59 -5.79 6.91
CA VAL A 51 5.13 -5.68 6.96
C VAL A 51 4.51 -5.94 5.60
N LYS A 52 3.55 -6.86 5.57
CA LYS A 52 2.65 -7.10 4.44
C LYS A 52 1.32 -6.41 4.70
N PHE A 53 0.79 -5.73 3.70
CA PHE A 53 -0.43 -4.95 3.83
C PHE A 53 -1.24 -4.97 2.55
N TYR A 54 -2.56 -4.87 2.68
CA TYR A 54 -3.43 -4.57 1.55
C TYR A 54 -3.38 -3.07 1.26
N ILE A 55 -3.60 -2.67 0.01
CA ILE A 55 -3.72 -1.26 -0.35
C ILE A 55 -5.20 -0.89 -0.51
N ASP A 56 -5.57 0.30 -0.05
CA ASP A 56 -6.89 0.88 -0.31
C ASP A 56 -6.91 1.73 -1.57
N GLU A 57 -5.80 2.42 -1.83
CA GLU A 57 -5.65 3.34 -2.95
C GLU A 57 -4.23 3.22 -3.54
N LYS A 58 -4.14 3.45 -4.85
CA LYS A 58 -2.88 3.49 -5.60
C LYS A 58 -2.90 4.68 -6.55
N VAL A 59 -1.86 5.49 -6.51
CA VAL A 59 -1.71 6.69 -7.35
C VAL A 59 -0.33 6.65 -7.99
N GLU A 60 -0.27 6.85 -9.30
CA GLU A 60 1.00 7.11 -9.98
C GLU A 60 1.30 8.60 -9.86
N GLY A 61 2.44 8.93 -9.26
CA GLY A 61 2.93 10.30 -9.17
C GLY A 61 4.05 10.57 -10.18
N ASP A 62 4.80 11.64 -9.94
CA ASP A 62 5.84 12.08 -10.87
C ASP A 62 6.94 11.02 -11.04
N HIS A 63 7.53 11.00 -12.24
CA HIS A 63 8.67 10.14 -12.60
C HIS A 63 8.43 8.62 -12.41
N GLY A 64 7.16 8.17 -12.46
CA GLY A 64 6.80 6.77 -12.31
C GLY A 64 6.83 6.26 -10.86
N THR A 65 6.91 7.15 -9.88
CA THR A 65 6.76 6.78 -8.48
C THR A 65 5.33 6.33 -8.21
N ILE A 66 5.15 5.09 -7.79
CA ILE A 66 3.84 4.60 -7.33
C ILE A 66 3.68 4.91 -5.85
N PHE A 67 2.59 5.59 -5.50
CA PHE A 67 2.15 5.80 -4.13
C PHE A 67 1.02 4.84 -3.82
N VAL A 68 1.11 4.19 -2.66
CA VAL A 68 0.09 3.28 -2.14
C VAL A 68 -0.35 3.76 -0.77
N LYS A 69 -1.65 3.60 -0.49
CA LYS A 69 -2.23 3.85 0.82
C LYS A 69 -2.47 2.51 1.51
N PRO A 70 -1.66 2.14 2.52
CA PRO A 70 -1.86 0.88 3.24
C PRO A 70 -3.20 0.87 3.97
N ARG A 71 -3.99 -0.19 3.78
CA ARG A 71 -5.27 -0.39 4.47
C ARG A 71 -5.05 -0.50 5.98
N GLY A 72 -5.84 0.26 6.74
CA GLY A 72 -5.75 0.31 8.20
C GLY A 72 -4.69 1.28 8.73
N PHE A 73 -3.94 1.96 7.85
CA PHE A 73 -3.01 3.01 8.22
C PHE A 73 -3.49 4.37 7.70
N SER A 74 -3.12 5.43 8.42
CA SER A 74 -3.28 6.79 7.93
C SER A 74 -2.00 7.20 7.19
N GLY A 75 -2.14 7.57 5.91
CA GLY A 75 -1.05 8.10 5.09
C GLY A 75 -0.63 7.20 3.93
N TRP A 76 0.39 7.66 3.23
CA TRP A 76 0.86 7.12 1.96
C TRP A 76 2.29 6.61 2.06
N MET A 77 2.60 5.63 1.24
CA MET A 77 3.95 5.10 1.05
C MET A 77 4.30 5.12 -0.43
N HIS A 78 5.54 5.47 -0.77
CA HIS A 78 6.03 5.35 -2.14
C HIS A 78 6.76 4.02 -2.37
N GLN A 79 6.56 3.42 -3.54
CA GLN A 79 7.27 2.23 -4.00
C GLN A 79 8.74 2.52 -4.20
N LYS A 80 9.06 3.60 -4.92
CA LYS A 80 10.42 4.01 -5.26
C LYS A 80 10.46 5.51 -5.53
N SER A 81 11.42 6.22 -4.96
CA SER A 81 11.69 7.61 -5.35
C SER A 81 12.79 7.67 -6.42
N PRO A 82 12.86 8.74 -7.23
CA PRO A 82 13.92 8.93 -8.23
C PRO A 82 15.34 8.94 -7.64
N GLU A 83 15.47 9.33 -6.37
CA GLU A 83 16.75 9.41 -5.65
C GLU A 83 17.17 8.07 -5.03
N GLU A 84 16.26 7.10 -4.99
CA GLU A 84 16.49 5.81 -4.36
C GLU A 84 16.89 4.76 -5.40
N GLU A 85 18.03 4.10 -5.14
CA GLU A 85 18.53 3.01 -5.98
C GLU A 85 17.57 1.80 -5.94
N HIS A 86 17.10 1.46 -4.73
CA HIS A 86 16.27 0.30 -4.44
C HIS A 86 14.80 0.69 -4.23
N GLU A 87 13.89 -0.20 -4.64
CA GLU A 87 12.48 -0.08 -4.26
C GLU A 87 12.34 -0.23 -2.74
N ARG A 88 11.34 0.43 -2.17
CA ARG A 88 10.96 0.27 -0.76
C ARG A 88 9.88 -0.78 -0.63
N ALA A 89 8.81 -0.65 -1.40
CA ALA A 89 7.69 -1.57 -1.35
C ALA A 89 7.57 -2.30 -2.69
N TYR A 90 6.88 -3.44 -2.70
CA TYR A 90 6.58 -4.16 -3.93
C TYR A 90 5.24 -4.90 -3.81
N LYS A 91 4.59 -5.07 -4.95
CA LYS A 91 3.38 -5.90 -5.07
C LYS A 91 3.75 -7.38 -4.94
N LEU A 92 3.02 -8.13 -4.12
CA LEU A 92 3.20 -9.58 -4.05
C LEU A 92 2.62 -10.26 -5.30
N GLU A 93 3.32 -11.22 -5.89
CA GLU A 93 2.79 -11.94 -7.06
C GLU A 93 1.58 -12.81 -6.71
N GLN A 94 1.62 -13.46 -5.54
CA GLN A 94 0.49 -14.23 -5.02
C GLN A 94 -0.43 -13.31 -4.21
N GLN A 95 -1.60 -13.06 -4.76
CA GLN A 95 -2.65 -12.26 -4.15
C GLN A 95 -3.64 -13.20 -3.46
N PRO A 96 -3.80 -13.15 -2.13
CA PRO A 96 -4.80 -13.98 -1.46
C PRO A 96 -6.21 -13.55 -1.89
N GLU A 97 -7.08 -14.53 -2.17
CA GLU A 97 -8.48 -14.24 -2.43
C GLU A 97 -9.14 -13.69 -1.16
N MET A 98 -9.70 -12.48 -1.25
CA MET A 98 -10.45 -11.87 -0.15
C MET A 98 -11.89 -11.58 -0.55
N TRP A 99 -12.80 -11.92 0.35
CA TRP A 99 -14.22 -11.61 0.29
C TRP A 99 -14.51 -10.53 1.34
N ILE A 100 -15.09 -9.40 0.92
CA ILE A 100 -15.49 -8.31 1.83
C ILE A 100 -17.01 -8.44 2.05
N TYR A 101 -17.41 -8.45 3.33
CA TYR A 101 -18.80 -8.38 3.74
C TYR A 101 -19.23 -6.90 3.83
N ASP A 102 -20.30 -6.54 3.13
CA ASP A 102 -20.85 -5.18 3.10
C ASP A 102 -22.30 -5.23 3.62
N PRO A 103 -22.53 -4.95 4.91
CA PRO A 103 -23.87 -4.82 5.44
C PRO A 103 -24.39 -3.40 5.13
N ASP A 104 -25.47 -3.32 4.34
CA ASP A 104 -26.24 -2.09 4.06
C ASP A 104 -26.42 -1.17 5.28
#